data_AF-A0A928EQP1-F1
#
_entry.id   AF-A0A928EQP1-F1
#
_cell.length_a   1.000
_cell.length_b   1.000
_cell.length_c   1.000
_cell.angle_alpha   90.00
_cell.angle_beta   90.00
_cell.angle_gamma   90.00
#
_symmetry.space_group_name_H-M   'P 1'
#
loop_
_entity.id
_entity.type
_entity.pdbx_description
1 polymer ?
#
loop_
_entity_poly.entity_id
_entity_poly.type
_entity_poly.pdbx_seq_one_letter_code
_entity_poly.pdbx_strand_id
1 'polypeptide(L)'
;MAKLYKWEINEPAVEEGVEDVLHTVTLKCSNLTGKAIVTIDGTEFDISVRPLSLKGTSQMFRLGEMPALLEFSKKGAPAIVLDGERLLGK
;
A
#
# COMPACT_ATOMS: atom_id res chain seq x y z
N MET A 1 5.81 17.50 -7.08
CA MET A 1 6.82 16.63 -6.44
C MET A 1 6.12 15.35 -5.99
N ALA A 2 6.56 14.18 -6.47
CA ALA A 2 6.00 12.91 -6.03
C ALA A 2 6.55 12.56 -4.64
N LYS A 3 5.70 12.03 -3.75
CA LYS A 3 6.10 11.50 -2.46
C LYS A 3 6.33 10.00 -2.58
N LEU A 4 7.29 9.51 -1.81
CA LEU A 4 7.59 8.09 -1.66
C LEU A 4 7.25 7.70 -0.21
N TYR A 5 6.56 6.58 -0.05
CA TYR A 5 6.26 5.96 1.24
C TYR A 5 6.71 4.51 1.21
N LYS A 6 7.21 3.99 2.34
CA LYS A 6 7.62 2.59 2.46
C LYS A 6 6.94 1.91 3.65
N TRP A 7 6.62 0.63 3.46
CA TRP A 7 6.21 -0.31 4.50
C TRP A 7 6.99 -1.62 4.36
N GLU A 8 7.19 -2.27 5.49
CA GLU A 8 7.71 -3.63 5.64
C GLU A 8 6.66 -4.39 6.43
N ILE A 9 6.07 -5.42 5.83
CA ILE A 9 4.89 -6.12 6.34
C ILE A 9 5.20 -7.61 6.38
N ASN A 10 5.07 -8.23 7.55
CA ASN A 10 5.14 -9.69 7.66
C ASN A 10 3.77 -10.29 7.37
N GLU A 11 3.68 -11.10 6.33
CA GLU A 11 2.56 -12.03 6.12
C GLU A 11 2.85 -13.29 6.97
N PRO A 12 2.03 -13.55 8.01
CA PRO A 12 2.23 -14.73 8.85
C PRO A 12 1.98 -16.00 8.04
N ALA A 13 2.84 -17.00 8.23
CA ALA A 13 2.65 -18.30 7.60
C ALA A 13 1.32 -18.93 8.01
N VAL A 14 0.54 -19.36 7.02
CA VAL A 14 -0.76 -20.02 7.26
C VAL A 14 -0.60 -21.51 7.58
N GLU A 15 0.54 -22.11 7.20
CA GLU A 15 0.85 -23.52 7.42
C GLU A 15 2.01 -23.71 8.42
N GLU A 16 1.87 -24.68 9.33
CA GLU A 16 2.95 -25.04 10.26
C GLU A 16 4.18 -25.52 9.48
N GLY A 17 5.33 -24.86 9.70
CA GLY A 17 6.60 -25.18 9.07
C GLY A 17 6.98 -24.30 7.87
N VAL A 18 6.16 -23.31 7.53
CA VAL A 18 6.50 -22.24 6.58
C VAL A 18 6.97 -21.00 7.36
N GLU A 19 8.02 -20.34 6.90
CA GLU A 19 8.51 -19.08 7.50
C GLU A 19 7.61 -17.90 7.10
N ASP A 20 7.49 -16.91 8.00
CA ASP A 20 6.79 -15.66 7.69
C ASP A 20 7.40 -14.97 6.46
N VAL A 21 6.54 -14.46 5.59
CA VAL A 21 6.97 -13.78 4.37
C VAL A 21 7.03 -12.29 4.61
N LEU A 22 8.22 -11.70 4.52
CA LEU A 22 8.41 -10.25 4.62
C LEU A 22 8.17 -9.59 3.26
N HIS A 23 7.09 -8.85 3.14
CA HIS A 23 6.78 -8.02 1.98
C HIS A 23 7.32 -6.59 2.13
N THR A 24 7.98 -6.10 1.08
CA THR A 24 8.35 -4.69 0.96
C THR A 24 7.37 -3.97 0.05
N VAL A 25 6.66 -2.99 0.61
CA VAL A 25 5.72 -2.15 -0.15
C VAL A 25 6.28 -0.75 -0.26
N THR A 26 6.34 -0.22 -1.48
CA THR A 26 6.62 1.20 -1.72
C THR A 26 5.47 1.84 -2.48
N LEU A 27 5.15 3.08 -2.13
CA LEU A 27 4.15 3.87 -2.83
C LEU A 27 4.79 5.15 -3.31
N LYS A 28 4.81 5.33 -4.63
CA LYS A 28 5.16 6.59 -5.27
C LYS A 28 3.88 7.27 -5.73
N CYS A 29 3.54 8.41 -5.12
CA CYS A 29 2.29 9.10 -5.43
C CYS A 29 2.47 10.60 -5.65
N SER A 30 1.62 11.17 -6.49
CA SER A 30 1.59 12.59 -6.84
C SER A 30 0.17 13.14 -6.67
N ASN A 31 -0.02 13.91 -5.60
CA ASN A 31 -1.28 14.59 -5.31
C ASN A 31 -1.69 15.61 -6.39
N LEU A 32 -0.74 16.07 -7.21
CA LEU A 32 -1.00 17.02 -8.30
C LEU A 32 -1.62 16.33 -9.53
N THR A 33 -1.29 15.06 -9.74
CA THR A 33 -1.64 14.33 -10.97
C THR A 33 -2.59 13.16 -10.72
N GLY A 34 -2.97 12.89 -9.46
CA GLY A 34 -3.76 11.71 -9.09
C GLY A 34 -3.07 10.37 -9.37
N LYS A 35 -1.77 10.40 -9.71
CA LYS A 35 -1.01 9.20 -10.07
C LYS A 35 -0.43 8.56 -8.82
N ALA A 36 -0.63 7.26 -8.67
CA ALA A 36 -0.03 6.46 -7.62
C ALA A 36 0.43 5.13 -8.22
N ILE A 37 1.67 4.77 -7.93
CA ILE A 37 2.28 3.50 -8.30
C ILE A 37 2.66 2.81 -7.00
N VAL A 38 2.13 1.62 -6.79
CA VAL A 38 2.48 0.76 -5.66
C VAL A 38 3.43 -0.30 -6.18
N THR A 39 4.57 -0.48 -5.53
CA THR A 39 5.52 -1.55 -5.83
C THR A 39 5.57 -2.51 -4.66
N ILE A 40 5.32 -3.80 -4.91
CA ILE A 40 5.30 -4.87 -3.92
C ILE A 40 6.38 -5.86 -4.33
N ASP A 41 7.40 -6.05 -3.49
CA ASP A 41 8.52 -6.96 -3.73
C ASP A 41 9.18 -6.78 -5.11
N GLY A 42 9.26 -5.53 -5.56
CA GLY A 42 9.82 -5.15 -6.86
C GLY A 42 8.83 -5.20 -8.04
N THR A 43 7.59 -5.67 -7.84
CA THR A 43 6.54 -5.68 -8.87
C THR A 43 5.70 -4.40 -8.79
N GLU A 44 5.60 -3.65 -9.89
CA GLU A 44 4.87 -2.39 -9.94
C GLU A 44 3.39 -2.55 -10.36
N PHE A 45 2.52 -1.81 -9.70
CA PHE A 45 1.08 -1.73 -9.94
C PHE A 45 0.65 -0.26 -10.06
N ASP A 46 0.06 0.11 -11.19
CA ASP A 46 -0.52 1.45 -11.38
C ASP A 46 -1.94 1.49 -10.77
N ILE A 47 -2.12 2.35 -9.77
CA ILE A 47 -3.41 2.55 -9.07
C ILE A 47 -3.91 3.98 -9.25
N SER A 48 -3.56 4.62 -10.36
CA SER A 48 -4.00 5.98 -10.69
C SER A 48 -5.52 6.08 -10.67
N VAL A 49 -6.05 6.99 -9.84
CA VAL A 49 -7.48 7.22 -9.70
C VAL A 49 -7.94 8.40 -10.55
N ARG A 50 -9.19 8.34 -11.04
CA ARG A 50 -9.93 9.49 -11.60
C ARG A 50 -11.19 9.71 -10.75
N PRO A 51 -11.51 10.95 -10.32
CA PRO A 51 -10.85 12.23 -10.62
C PRO A 51 -9.47 12.37 -9.94
N LEU A 52 -8.69 13.38 -10.35
CA LEU A 52 -7.23 13.60 -10.12
C LEU A 52 -6.78 13.78 -8.66
N SER A 53 -7.52 13.27 -7.67
CA SER A 53 -7.14 13.37 -6.25
C SER A 53 -7.16 11.99 -5.61
N LEU A 54 -5.99 11.57 -5.10
CA LEU A 54 -5.86 10.40 -4.26
C LEU A 54 -6.45 10.62 -2.86
N LYS A 55 -6.60 11.88 -2.40
CA LYS A 55 -7.07 12.14 -1.03
C LYS A 55 -8.50 11.64 -0.81
N GLY A 56 -8.68 10.84 0.23
CA GLY A 56 -9.96 10.26 0.61
C GLY A 56 -10.34 9.02 -0.21
N THR A 57 -9.44 8.49 -1.04
CA THR A 57 -9.66 7.23 -1.76
C THR A 57 -9.03 6.06 -1.00
N SER A 58 -9.53 4.87 -1.30
CA SER A 58 -9.01 3.61 -0.81
C SER A 58 -8.95 2.61 -1.96
N GLN A 59 -7.87 1.82 -2.04
CA GLN A 59 -7.68 0.82 -3.09
C GLN A 59 -7.31 -0.51 -2.46
N MET A 60 -8.07 -1.56 -2.77
CA MET A 60 -7.70 -2.92 -2.38
C MET A 60 -6.58 -3.44 -3.29
N PHE A 61 -5.66 -4.18 -2.68
CA PHE A 61 -4.59 -4.91 -3.33
C PHE A 61 -4.26 -6.18 -2.53
N ARG A 62 -3.33 -7.00 -3.02
CA ARG A 62 -2.89 -8.22 -2.34
C ARG A 62 -1.39 -8.16 -2.06
N LEU A 63 -1.01 -8.63 -0.88
CA LEU A 63 0.36 -8.95 -0.47
C LEU A 63 0.45 -10.46 -0.45
N GLY A 64 1.01 -11.09 -1.49
CA GLY A 64 0.88 -12.54 -1.63
C GLY A 64 -0.59 -12.96 -1.71
N GLU A 65 -1.06 -13.73 -0.73
CA GLU A 65 -2.46 -14.14 -0.59
C GLU A 65 -3.26 -13.23 0.36
N MET A 66 -2.58 -12.44 1.21
CA MET A 66 -3.18 -11.53 2.18
C MET A 66 -3.83 -10.31 1.51
N PRO A 67 -5.14 -10.06 1.72
CA PRO A 67 -5.80 -8.85 1.24
C PRO A 67 -5.37 -7.63 2.05
N ALA A 68 -5.09 -6.53 1.37
CA ALA A 68 -4.67 -5.27 1.98
C ALA A 68 -5.44 -4.08 1.38
N LEU A 69 -5.66 -3.05 2.20
CA LEU A 69 -6.29 -1.80 1.75
C LEU A 69 -5.29 -0.65 1.83
N LEU A 70 -5.00 -0.01 0.71
CA LEU A 70 -4.26 1.23 0.70
C LEU A 70 -5.23 2.40 0.87
N GLU A 71 -5.14 3.11 1.99
CA GLU A 71 -5.92 4.30 2.28
C GLU A 71 -5.10 5.57 2.07
N PHE A 72 -5.65 6.50 1.30
CA PHE A 72 -5.11 7.86 1.18
C PHE A 72 -5.89 8.80 2.08
N SER A 73 -5.34 9.12 3.25
CA SER A 73 -6.00 10.05 4.17
C SER A 73 -6.26 11.42 3.54
N LYS A 74 -7.38 12.06 3.92
CA LYS A 74 -7.64 13.48 3.59
C LYS A 74 -6.59 14.41 4.18
N LYS A 75 -6.01 14.02 5.32
CA LYS A 75 -4.95 14.72 6.05
C LYS A 75 -3.93 13.70 6.58
N GLY A 76 -2.70 13.73 6.07
CA GLY A 76 -1.61 12.88 6.56
C GLY A 76 -0.96 12.01 5.49
N ALA A 77 -0.15 11.06 5.95
CA ALA A 77 0.43 10.01 5.12
C ALA A 77 -0.65 8.98 4.72
N PRO A 78 -0.47 8.28 3.60
CA PRO A 78 -1.24 7.09 3.30
C PRO A 78 -0.95 5.99 4.33
N ALA A 79 -1.89 5.06 4.45
CA ALA A 79 -1.81 3.92 5.35
C ALA A 79 -2.16 2.64 4.60
N ILE A 80 -1.52 1.53 4.99
CA ILE A 80 -1.98 0.19 4.60
C ILE A 80 -2.79 -0.35 5.77
N VAL A 81 -3.99 -0.85 5.49
CA VAL A 81 -4.87 -1.50 6.46
C VAL A 81 -4.84 -3.00 6.21
N LEU A 82 -4.52 -3.76 7.25
CA LEU A 82 -4.47 -5.24 7.29
C LEU A 82 -5.27 -5.68 8.50
N ASP A 83 -6.28 -6.54 8.32
CA ASP A 83 -7.13 -7.06 9.41
C ASP A 83 -7.66 -5.99 10.40
N GLY A 84 -7.90 -4.77 9.88
CA GLY A 84 -8.35 -3.62 10.68
C GLY A 84 -7.24 -2.81 11.35
N GLU A 85 -6.00 -3.27 11.33
CA GLU A 85 -4.82 -2.53 11.80
C GLU A 85 -4.29 -1.57 10.73
N ARG A 86 -3.98 -0.33 11.11
CA ARG A 86 -3.52 0.73 10.19
C ARG A 86 -2.02 0.99 10.33
N LEU A 87 -1.26 0.64 9.31
CA LEU A 87 0.18 0.87 9.20
C LEU A 87 0.45 2.16 8.41
N LEU A 88 0.98 3.19 9.08
CA LEU A 88 1.30 4.47 8.43
C LEU A 88 2.57 4.37 7.60
N GLY A 89 2.55 4.95 6.39
CA GLY A 89 3.73 5.01 5.54
C GLY A 89 4.82 5.90 6.14
N LYS A 90 6.04 5.37 6.19
CA LYS A 90 7.24 6.11 6.60
C LYS A 90 7.88 6.82 5.41
#